data_AF-A0A385SRL1-F1
#
_entry.id   AF-A0A385SRL1-F1
#
_cell.length_a   1.000
_cell.length_b   1.000
_cell.length_c   1.000
_cell.angle_alpha   90.00
_cell.angle_beta   90.00
_cell.angle_gamma   90.00
#
_symmetry.space_group_name_H-M   'P 1'
#
loop_
_entity.id
_entity.type
_entity.pdbx_description
1 polymer ?
#
loop_
_entity_poly.entity_id
_entity_poly.type
_entity_poly.pdbx_seq_one_letter_code
_entity_poly.pdbx_strand_id
1 'polypeptide(L)'
;MRRLFGKKKSIDKLLTNLKMRLLKSLSIMVTLGIVAMVSCSKDDEDNNDAISGAGPTVTSTSPASDATGVARNTNVVFTFSEKMDSSTINNSTFILQIGTQLVPGKVVYSGVTATFTPNEWLLAGKPYTATITTGVKDMNGHHLAPRKVWVFVTADSTSTLGVIDLGASGSYVILAKSATAVVDARAIAGQRLTVN
;
A
#
# COMPACT_ATOMS: atom_id res chain seq x y z
N MET A 1 -57.69 -4.06 23.46
CA MET A 1 -57.16 -5.43 23.26
C MET A 1 -56.92 -5.87 21.80
N ARG A 2 -57.31 -5.13 20.75
CA ARG A 2 -57.22 -5.62 19.34
C ARG A 2 -55.87 -5.44 18.61
N ARG A 3 -54.84 -4.83 19.22
CA ARG A 3 -53.54 -4.59 18.54
C ARG A 3 -52.50 -5.71 18.69
N LEU A 4 -52.70 -6.68 19.60
CA LEU A 4 -51.74 -7.77 19.82
C LEU A 4 -51.97 -9.00 18.91
N PHE A 5 -53.21 -9.21 18.45
CA PHE A 5 -53.56 -10.35 17.60
C PHE A 5 -52.95 -10.30 16.19
N GLY A 6 -52.74 -9.10 15.63
CA GLY A 6 -52.15 -8.95 14.29
C GLY A 6 -50.66 -9.30 14.24
N LYS A 7 -49.90 -9.02 15.31
CA LYS A 7 -48.46 -9.25 15.36
C LYS A 7 -48.12 -10.74 15.47
N LYS A 8 -48.92 -11.51 16.24
CA LYS A 8 -48.78 -12.96 16.37
C LYS A 8 -48.98 -13.68 15.03
N LYS A 9 -50.03 -13.31 14.26
CA LYS A 9 -50.30 -13.86 12.92
C LYS A 9 -49.15 -13.64 11.92
N SER A 10 -48.45 -12.50 12.04
CA SER A 10 -47.31 -12.19 11.17
C SER A 10 -46.05 -12.98 11.56
N ILE A 11 -45.80 -13.16 12.86
CA ILE A 11 -44.67 -13.95 13.38
C ILE A 11 -44.87 -15.44 13.06
N ASP A 12 -46.09 -15.96 13.21
CA ASP A 12 -46.41 -17.35 12.87
C ASP A 12 -46.22 -17.61 11.36
N LYS A 13 -46.59 -16.63 10.51
CA LYS A 13 -46.37 -16.70 9.05
C LYS A 13 -44.88 -16.67 8.69
N LEU A 14 -44.08 -15.85 9.38
CA LEU A 14 -42.63 -15.80 9.19
C LEU A 14 -41.94 -17.08 9.67
N LEU A 15 -42.35 -17.64 10.81
CA LEU A 15 -41.82 -18.91 11.31
C LEU A 15 -42.15 -20.07 10.36
N THR A 16 -43.36 -20.08 9.80
CA THR A 16 -43.78 -21.12 8.85
C THR A 16 -43.00 -21.01 7.54
N ASN A 17 -42.77 -19.80 7.04
CA ASN A 17 -41.95 -19.57 5.84
C ASN A 17 -40.46 -19.88 6.08
N LEU A 18 -39.93 -19.62 7.27
CA LEU A 18 -38.53 -19.93 7.62
C LEU A 18 -38.31 -21.44 7.78
N LYS A 19 -39.20 -22.15 8.48
CA LYS A 19 -39.18 -23.62 8.59
C LYS A 19 -39.28 -24.29 7.21
N MET A 20 -40.13 -23.77 6.32
CA MET A 20 -40.29 -24.32 4.98
C MET A 20 -39.06 -24.11 4.08
N ARG A 21 -38.27 -23.06 4.27
CA ARG A 21 -37.00 -22.82 3.54
C ARG A 21 -35.86 -23.71 4.05
N LEU A 22 -35.80 -23.96 5.37
CA LEU A 22 -34.78 -24.81 5.97
C LEU A 22 -35.04 -26.31 5.69
N LEU A 23 -36.30 -26.76 5.67
CA LEU A 23 -36.66 -28.15 5.34
C LEU A 23 -36.53 -28.47 3.84
N LYS A 24 -36.86 -27.54 2.93
CA LYS A 24 -36.68 -27.73 1.48
C LYS A 24 -35.20 -27.82 1.07
N SER A 25 -34.31 -27.20 1.84
CA SER A 25 -32.85 -27.28 1.61
C SER A 25 -32.24 -28.59 2.09
N LEU A 26 -32.89 -29.32 3.01
CA LEU A 26 -32.37 -30.57 3.55
C LEU A 26 -32.83 -31.82 2.76
N SER A 27 -33.94 -31.71 2.00
CA SER A 27 -34.46 -32.81 1.18
C SER A 27 -33.77 -32.98 -0.18
N ILE A 28 -32.98 -32.01 -0.64
CA ILE A 28 -32.27 -32.08 -1.94
C ILE A 28 -30.95 -32.87 -1.86
N MET A 29 -30.46 -33.17 -0.65
CA MET A 29 -29.16 -33.85 -0.43
C MET A 29 -29.26 -35.34 -0.04
N VAL A 30 -30.45 -35.95 -0.06
CA VAL A 30 -30.64 -37.35 0.39
C VAL A 30 -31.24 -38.27 -0.69
N THR A 31 -31.48 -37.79 -1.92
CA THR A 31 -32.00 -38.60 -3.03
C THR A 31 -31.06 -38.72 -4.24
N LEU A 32 -29.77 -38.45 -4.09
CA LEU A 32 -28.76 -38.76 -5.12
C LEU A 32 -27.79 -39.83 -4.63
N GLY A 33 -28.37 -40.98 -4.27
CA GLY A 33 -27.65 -42.23 -4.09
C GLY A 33 -27.76 -43.08 -5.37
N ILE A 34 -26.60 -43.61 -5.77
CA ILE A 34 -26.40 -44.83 -6.58
C ILE A 34 -26.67 -44.71 -8.09
N VAL A 35 -25.61 -44.34 -8.82
CA VAL A 35 -25.36 -44.89 -10.16
C VAL A 35 -23.88 -45.31 -10.20
N ALA A 36 -23.62 -46.59 -9.95
CA ALA A 36 -22.34 -47.21 -10.25
C ALA A 36 -22.41 -47.73 -11.69
N MET A 37 -21.95 -46.94 -12.66
CA MET A 37 -21.68 -47.43 -14.01
C MET A 37 -20.22 -47.88 -14.04
N VAL A 38 -20.00 -49.14 -14.39
CA VAL A 38 -18.72 -49.60 -14.89
C VAL A 38 -18.44 -48.81 -16.17
N SER A 39 -17.49 -47.89 -16.11
CA SER A 39 -16.88 -47.29 -17.30
C SER A 39 -15.43 -47.75 -17.36
N CYS A 40 -15.22 -48.80 -18.15
CA CYS A 40 -13.90 -49.11 -18.67
C CYS A 40 -13.82 -48.49 -20.06
N SER A 41 -13.17 -47.34 -20.14
CA SER A 41 -12.40 -46.90 -21.30
C SER A 41 -11.42 -45.86 -20.76
N LYS A 42 -10.17 -46.32 -20.59
CA LYS A 42 -9.01 -45.44 -20.77
C LYS A 42 -9.13 -44.82 -22.17
N ASP A 43 -8.51 -43.65 -22.33
CA ASP A 43 -8.37 -42.86 -23.57
C ASP A 43 -9.28 -41.63 -23.58
N ASP A 44 -8.97 -40.65 -22.73
CA ASP A 44 -9.22 -39.23 -23.01
C ASP A 44 -8.19 -38.38 -22.26
N GLU A 45 -7.64 -37.43 -23.00
CA GLU A 45 -6.48 -36.62 -22.67
C GLU A 45 -6.57 -35.89 -21.32
N ASP A 46 -5.45 -35.92 -20.62
CA ASP A 46 -5.10 -34.97 -19.57
C ASP A 46 -5.17 -33.54 -20.12
N ASN A 47 -6.27 -32.85 -19.85
CA ASN A 47 -6.38 -31.40 -20.07
C ASN A 47 -6.98 -30.71 -18.83
N ASN A 48 -6.63 -31.19 -17.64
CA ASN A 48 -6.55 -30.30 -16.49
C ASN A 48 -5.11 -29.83 -16.32
N ASP A 49 -4.59 -29.14 -17.34
CA ASP A 49 -3.43 -28.25 -17.17
C ASP A 49 -3.88 -27.11 -16.25
N ALA A 50 -3.94 -27.41 -14.96
CA ALA A 50 -3.90 -26.44 -13.91
C ALA A 50 -2.51 -25.81 -14.01
N ILE A 51 -2.40 -24.85 -14.92
CA ILE A 51 -1.34 -23.86 -15.12
C ILE A 51 -0.18 -24.17 -14.16
N SER A 52 0.62 -25.17 -14.52
CA SER A 52 1.66 -25.70 -13.63
C SER A 52 2.93 -24.91 -13.87
N GLY A 53 2.92 -23.66 -13.43
CA GLY A 53 4.07 -22.76 -13.47
C GLY A 53 4.34 -22.15 -12.09
N ALA A 54 5.61 -21.83 -11.83
CA ALA A 54 5.94 -21.01 -10.67
C ALA A 54 5.35 -19.62 -10.86
N GLY A 55 4.58 -19.13 -9.89
CA GLY A 55 4.02 -17.79 -9.96
C GLY A 55 5.07 -16.68 -9.87
N PRO A 56 4.71 -15.45 -10.24
CA PRO A 56 5.65 -14.34 -10.32
C PRO A 56 6.20 -13.92 -8.95
N THR A 57 7.45 -13.48 -8.94
CA THR A 57 8.14 -12.94 -7.76
C THR A 57 8.65 -11.51 -8.01
N VAL A 58 9.00 -10.79 -6.95
CA VAL A 58 9.65 -9.47 -7.05
C VAL A 58 11.16 -9.65 -6.89
N THR A 59 11.91 -9.35 -7.94
CA THR A 59 13.36 -9.53 -8.00
C THR A 59 14.13 -8.34 -7.45
N SER A 60 13.59 -7.12 -7.58
CA SER A 60 14.22 -5.90 -7.05
C SER A 60 13.21 -4.82 -6.70
N THR A 61 13.58 -3.96 -5.76
CA THR A 61 12.84 -2.75 -5.37
C THR A 61 13.79 -1.56 -5.22
N SER A 62 13.32 -0.38 -5.59
CA SER A 62 13.98 0.91 -5.35
C SER A 62 12.91 1.91 -4.90
N PRO A 63 12.94 2.43 -3.66
CA PRO A 63 13.95 2.17 -2.64
C PRO A 63 14.07 0.70 -2.23
N ALA A 64 15.29 0.29 -1.89
CA ALA A 64 15.54 -1.04 -1.34
C ALA A 64 14.86 -1.20 0.03
N SER A 65 14.61 -2.43 0.44
CA SER A 65 14.15 -2.72 1.81
C SER A 65 15.09 -2.11 2.83
N ASP A 66 14.51 -1.47 3.84
CA ASP A 66 15.18 -0.85 4.99
C ASP A 66 16.14 0.30 4.61
N ALA A 67 16.05 0.82 3.38
CA ALA A 67 16.81 1.99 2.96
C ALA A 67 16.45 3.23 3.81
N THR A 68 17.45 4.02 4.18
CA THR A 68 17.30 5.29 4.92
C THR A 68 17.83 6.45 4.10
N GLY A 69 17.46 7.69 4.46
CA GLY A 69 17.94 8.88 3.75
C GLY A 69 17.40 9.00 2.32
N VAL A 70 16.28 8.33 2.01
CA VAL A 70 15.71 8.30 0.67
C VAL A 70 15.19 9.69 0.29
N ALA A 71 15.50 10.16 -0.92
CA ALA A 71 15.02 11.45 -1.40
C ALA A 71 13.49 11.55 -1.38
N ARG A 72 12.97 12.70 -0.94
CA ARG A 72 11.52 12.92 -0.74
C ARG A 72 10.72 12.95 -2.05
N ASN A 73 11.37 13.24 -3.17
CA ASN A 73 10.81 13.21 -4.51
C ASN A 73 11.03 11.86 -5.22
N THR A 74 11.41 10.80 -4.49
CA THR A 74 11.66 9.49 -5.09
C THR A 74 10.39 8.89 -5.68
N ASN A 75 10.57 8.16 -6.78
CA ASN A 75 9.60 7.20 -7.25
C ASN A 75 9.85 5.85 -6.55
N VAL A 76 8.82 5.01 -6.46
CA VAL A 76 8.95 3.63 -6.01
C VAL A 76 8.90 2.71 -7.22
N VAL A 77 10.00 2.02 -7.51
CA VAL A 77 10.19 1.14 -8.66
C VAL A 77 10.35 -0.29 -8.16
N PHE A 78 9.72 -1.25 -8.84
CA PHE A 78 9.88 -2.67 -8.54
C PHE A 78 9.85 -3.51 -9.81
N THR A 79 10.64 -4.57 -9.82
CA THR A 79 10.83 -5.45 -10.98
C THR A 79 10.34 -6.85 -10.65
N PHE A 80 9.58 -7.44 -11.56
CA PHE A 80 9.08 -8.81 -11.45
C PHE A 80 10.05 -9.80 -12.10
N SER A 81 9.95 -11.09 -11.74
CA SER A 81 10.72 -12.17 -12.37
C SER A 81 10.35 -12.41 -13.83
N GLU A 82 9.16 -11.97 -14.23
CA GLU A 82 8.57 -12.24 -15.53
C GLU A 82 7.58 -11.16 -15.96
N LYS A 83 7.01 -11.34 -17.15
CA LYS A 83 6.02 -10.43 -17.69
C LYS A 83 4.67 -10.65 -17.02
N MET A 84 4.10 -9.56 -16.50
CA MET A 84 2.87 -9.56 -15.73
C MET A 84 1.68 -9.10 -16.57
N ASP A 85 0.47 -9.53 -16.20
CA ASP A 85 -0.76 -8.91 -16.72
C ASP A 85 -0.86 -7.47 -16.20
N SER A 86 -0.62 -6.52 -17.10
CA SER A 86 -0.63 -5.08 -16.83
C SER A 86 -1.96 -4.58 -16.27
N SER A 87 -3.09 -5.24 -16.58
CA SER A 87 -4.40 -4.83 -16.08
C SER A 87 -4.53 -5.03 -14.56
N THR A 88 -3.76 -5.97 -14.01
CA THR A 88 -3.74 -6.29 -12.59
C THR A 88 -2.78 -5.40 -11.78
N ILE A 89 -1.92 -4.61 -12.44
CA ILE A 89 -0.94 -3.74 -11.79
C ILE A 89 -1.47 -2.30 -11.76
N ASN A 90 -2.03 -1.90 -10.63
CA ASN A 90 -2.65 -0.59 -10.46
C ASN A 90 -2.68 -0.16 -8.98
N ASN A 91 -3.30 0.97 -8.69
CA ASN A 91 -3.37 1.55 -7.34
C ASN A 91 -4.16 0.73 -6.30
N SER A 92 -4.86 -0.33 -6.70
CA SER A 92 -5.49 -1.28 -5.76
C SER A 92 -4.57 -2.44 -5.38
N THR A 93 -3.55 -2.73 -6.20
CA THR A 93 -2.63 -3.85 -6.01
C THR A 93 -1.22 -3.41 -5.61
N PHE A 94 -0.87 -2.14 -5.81
CA PHE A 94 0.25 -1.49 -5.15
C PHE A 94 -0.23 -0.41 -4.19
N ILE A 95 0.24 -0.47 -2.94
CA ILE A 95 -0.16 0.41 -1.85
C ILE A 95 1.10 0.98 -1.20
N LEU A 96 1.20 2.30 -1.12
CA LEU A 96 2.23 2.99 -0.33
C LEU A 96 1.55 3.70 0.84
N GLN A 97 2.03 3.47 2.06
CA GLN A 97 1.45 4.03 3.28
C GLN A 97 2.51 4.69 4.16
N ILE A 98 2.07 5.71 4.90
CA ILE A 98 2.77 6.23 6.08
C ILE A 98 1.93 5.92 7.31
N GLY A 99 2.38 4.98 8.13
CA GLY A 99 1.55 4.39 9.18
C GLY A 99 0.29 3.76 8.57
N THR A 100 -0.89 4.33 8.85
CA THR A 100 -2.18 3.89 8.30
C THR A 100 -2.70 4.73 7.14
N GLN A 101 -2.05 5.86 6.85
CA GLN A 101 -2.48 6.81 5.82
C GLN A 101 -1.98 6.36 4.44
N LEU A 102 -2.85 6.35 3.44
CA LEU A 102 -2.49 6.03 2.06
C LEU A 102 -1.80 7.23 1.39
N VAL A 103 -0.71 6.98 0.68
CA VAL A 103 -0.03 7.97 -0.16
C VAL A 103 -0.62 7.88 -1.57
N PRO A 104 -1.29 8.92 -2.08
CA PRO A 104 -1.80 8.92 -3.43
C PRO A 104 -0.65 9.06 -4.45
N GLY A 105 -0.82 8.42 -5.60
CA GLY A 105 0.15 8.44 -6.68
C GLY A 105 -0.37 7.72 -7.92
N LYS A 106 0.50 7.50 -8.90
CA LYS A 106 0.17 6.80 -10.16
C LYS A 106 1.10 5.62 -10.36
N VAL A 107 0.53 4.44 -10.62
CA VAL A 107 1.28 3.25 -11.05
C VAL A 107 1.36 3.22 -12.57
N VAL A 108 2.55 2.92 -13.11
CA VAL A 108 2.80 2.66 -14.53
C VAL A 108 3.63 1.39 -14.64
N TYR A 109 3.22 0.48 -15.52
CA TYR A 109 3.94 -0.77 -15.78
C TYR A 109 4.46 -0.81 -17.21
N SER A 110 5.71 -1.25 -17.39
CA SER A 110 6.34 -1.43 -18.71
C SER A 110 7.40 -2.53 -18.65
N GLY A 111 7.40 -3.43 -19.64
CA GLY A 111 8.30 -4.58 -19.70
C GLY A 111 8.04 -5.55 -18.55
N VAL A 112 8.92 -5.55 -17.56
CA VAL A 112 8.84 -6.32 -16.31
C VAL A 112 8.88 -5.41 -15.07
N THR A 113 8.80 -4.09 -15.26
CA THR A 113 9.03 -3.09 -14.21
C THR A 113 7.79 -2.23 -14.01
N ALA A 114 7.40 -2.03 -12.76
CA ALA A 114 6.38 -1.07 -12.37
C ALA A 114 7.01 0.11 -11.62
N THR A 115 6.48 1.30 -11.87
CA THR A 115 6.86 2.56 -11.22
C THR A 115 5.63 3.21 -10.63
N PHE A 116 5.65 3.44 -9.31
CA PHE A 116 4.73 4.29 -8.61
C PHE A 116 5.34 5.69 -8.42
N THR A 117 4.61 6.70 -8.87
CA THR A 117 4.98 8.11 -8.72
C THR A 117 4.02 8.75 -7.72
N PRO A 118 4.47 9.13 -6.51
CA PRO A 118 3.66 9.91 -5.57
C PRO A 118 3.17 11.21 -6.22
N ASN A 119 1.95 11.65 -5.91
CA ASN A 119 1.43 12.93 -6.44
C ASN A 119 2.13 14.14 -5.80
N GLU A 120 2.58 13.98 -4.56
CA GLU A 120 3.24 15.00 -3.75
C GLU A 120 4.55 14.45 -3.18
N TRP A 121 5.46 15.36 -2.80
CA TRP A 121 6.70 14.95 -2.14
C TRP A 121 6.40 14.24 -0.83
N LEU A 122 7.14 13.16 -0.58
CA LEU A 122 7.05 12.41 0.66
C LEU A 122 7.46 13.29 1.86
N LEU A 123 6.91 12.99 3.03
CA LEU A 123 7.24 13.66 4.28
C LEU A 123 8.66 13.30 4.72
N ALA A 124 9.35 14.23 5.35
CA ALA A 124 10.74 14.06 5.78
C ALA A 124 10.85 13.17 7.03
N GLY A 125 11.88 12.32 7.08
CA GLY A 125 12.19 11.48 8.24
C GLY A 125 11.09 10.48 8.61
N LYS A 126 10.28 10.04 7.63
CA LYS A 126 9.13 9.15 7.88
C LYS A 126 9.36 7.76 7.29
N PRO A 127 8.97 6.69 8.01
CA PRO A 127 8.92 5.36 7.44
C PRO A 127 7.71 5.23 6.52
N TYR A 128 7.95 4.71 5.32
CA TYR A 128 6.95 4.38 4.33
C TYR A 128 6.91 2.88 4.10
N THR A 129 5.72 2.30 4.16
CA THR A 129 5.47 0.88 3.90
C THR A 129 4.90 0.72 2.50
N ALA A 130 5.63 0.02 1.64
CA ALA A 130 5.17 -0.36 0.31
C ALA A 130 4.69 -1.81 0.30
N THR A 131 3.55 -2.06 -0.33
CA THR A 131 2.93 -3.38 -0.44
C THR A 131 2.51 -3.66 -1.86
N ILE A 132 2.90 -4.81 -2.40
CA ILE A 132 2.34 -5.41 -3.61
C ILE A 132 1.47 -6.59 -3.16
N THR A 133 0.18 -6.53 -3.44
CA THR A 133 -0.79 -7.53 -2.98
C THR A 133 -0.70 -8.81 -3.82
N THR A 134 -1.35 -9.88 -3.36
CA THR A 134 -1.52 -11.12 -4.14
C THR A 134 -2.53 -11.00 -5.28
N GLY A 135 -3.07 -9.80 -5.52
CA GLY A 135 -3.99 -9.53 -6.61
C GLY A 135 -3.31 -9.33 -7.96
N VAL A 136 -2.00 -9.11 -7.99
CA VAL A 136 -1.23 -9.06 -9.26
C VAL A 136 -1.03 -10.46 -9.81
N LYS A 137 -1.12 -10.59 -11.13
CA LYS A 137 -1.00 -11.87 -11.84
C LYS A 137 -0.07 -11.79 -13.03
N ASP A 138 0.50 -12.93 -13.41
CA ASP A 138 1.19 -13.08 -14.70
C ASP A 138 0.19 -13.25 -15.86
N MET A 139 0.72 -13.38 -17.08
CA MET A 139 -0.09 -13.61 -18.29
C MET A 139 -0.78 -14.97 -18.32
N ASN A 140 -0.34 -15.91 -17.49
CA ASN A 140 -0.90 -17.25 -17.35
C ASN A 140 -1.94 -17.31 -16.22
N GLY A 141 -2.14 -16.24 -15.46
CA GLY A 141 -3.09 -16.17 -14.37
C GLY A 141 -2.54 -16.60 -13.00
N HIS A 142 -1.25 -16.92 -12.87
CA HIS A 142 -0.66 -17.19 -11.55
C HIS A 142 -0.52 -15.91 -10.76
N HIS A 143 -0.80 -16.02 -9.46
CA HIS A 143 -0.74 -14.90 -8.54
C HIS A 143 0.68 -14.72 -8.00
N LEU A 144 1.04 -13.47 -7.70
CA LEU A 144 2.17 -13.20 -6.82
C LEU A 144 1.84 -13.70 -5.41
N ALA A 145 2.54 -14.73 -4.96
CA ALA A 145 2.34 -15.33 -3.65
C ALA A 145 3.70 -15.74 -3.04
N PRO A 146 4.05 -15.26 -1.84
CA PRO A 146 3.28 -14.37 -0.96
C PRO A 146 3.28 -12.91 -1.43
N ARG A 147 2.40 -12.07 -0.85
CA ARG A 147 2.45 -10.61 -1.04
C ARG A 147 3.84 -10.06 -0.69
N LYS A 148 4.31 -9.07 -1.43
CA LYS A 148 5.58 -8.39 -1.14
C LYS A 148 5.32 -7.17 -0.27
N VAL A 149 6.08 -7.03 0.81
CA VAL A 149 6.04 -5.87 1.70
C VAL A 149 7.46 -5.43 2.00
N TRP A 150 7.72 -4.13 2.00
CA TRP A 150 8.99 -3.56 2.46
C TRP A 150 8.79 -2.15 3.00
N VAL A 151 9.77 -1.68 3.77
CA VAL A 151 9.78 -0.35 4.38
C VAL A 151 11.02 0.40 3.91
N PHE A 152 10.91 1.72 3.77
CA PHE A 152 12.05 2.63 3.62
C PHE A 152 11.79 3.93 4.39
N VAL A 153 12.85 4.67 4.72
CA VAL A 153 12.79 5.93 5.46
C VAL A 153 13.32 7.07 4.61
N THR A 154 12.53 8.13 4.50
CA THR A 154 12.92 9.35 3.77
C THR A 154 13.97 10.16 4.52
N ALA A 155 14.74 10.96 3.77
CA ALA A 155 15.67 11.92 4.34
C ALA A 155 14.94 12.94 5.24
N ASP A 156 15.64 13.37 6.29
CA ASP A 156 15.19 14.43 7.19
C ASP A 156 15.20 15.79 6.49
N SER A 157 14.46 16.74 7.07
CA SER A 157 14.52 18.16 6.68
C SER A 157 15.76 18.80 7.31
N THR A 158 16.97 18.34 6.99
CA THR A 158 18.17 18.99 7.51
C THR A 158 18.44 20.27 6.73
N SER A 159 18.16 21.41 7.36
CA SER A 159 18.83 22.66 7.00
C SER A 159 20.20 22.62 7.66
N THR A 160 21.21 22.12 6.95
CA THR A 160 22.60 22.26 7.39
C THR A 160 22.99 23.73 7.22
N LEU A 161 22.80 24.52 8.27
CA LEU A 161 23.55 25.77 8.40
C LEU A 161 25.02 25.34 8.53
N GLY A 162 25.82 25.65 7.50
CA GLY A 162 27.25 25.37 7.52
C GLY A 162 27.86 25.86 8.82
N VAL A 163 28.69 25.05 9.45
CA VAL A 163 29.51 25.48 10.58
C VAL A 163 30.27 26.70 10.09
N ILE A 164 29.97 27.87 10.65
CA ILE A 164 30.81 29.05 10.46
C ILE A 164 32.06 28.75 11.30
N ASP A 165 33.09 28.22 10.64
CA ASP A 165 34.40 28.07 11.24
C ASP A 165 34.96 29.47 11.50
N LEU A 166 34.99 29.88 12.76
CA LEU A 166 35.50 31.18 13.18
C LEU A 166 37.03 31.18 13.33
N GLY A 167 37.70 30.05 13.07
CA GLY A 167 39.15 29.92 13.18
C GLY A 167 39.67 30.02 14.62
N ALA A 168 40.81 29.40 14.90
CA ALA A 168 41.43 29.46 16.21
C ALA A 168 42.04 30.85 16.50
N SER A 169 41.54 31.49 17.58
CA SER A 169 42.21 32.47 18.45
C SER A 169 42.47 33.90 17.94
N GLY A 170 41.56 34.79 18.36
CA GLY A 170 41.72 36.23 18.50
C GLY A 170 40.39 36.76 19.04
N SER A 171 40.37 37.49 20.14
CA SER A 171 39.18 37.81 20.95
C SER A 171 37.94 38.24 20.15
N TYR A 172 37.10 37.31 19.74
CA TYR A 172 35.78 37.59 19.18
C TYR A 172 34.76 37.63 20.33
N VAL A 173 34.27 38.82 20.64
CA VAL A 173 33.03 38.97 21.40
C VAL A 173 31.89 38.57 20.47
N ILE A 174 31.48 37.30 20.51
CA ILE A 174 30.21 36.91 19.90
C ILE A 174 29.11 37.51 20.77
N LEU A 175 28.59 38.68 20.40
CA LEU A 175 27.27 39.10 20.85
C LEU A 175 26.26 38.18 20.18
N ALA A 176 26.02 37.01 20.76
CA ALA A 176 24.88 36.17 20.42
C ALA A 176 23.59 36.90 20.88
N LYS A 177 23.17 37.93 20.15
CA LYS A 177 21.73 38.19 19.99
C LYS A 177 21.27 37.24 18.90
N SER A 178 20.92 36.01 19.26
CA SER A 178 20.06 35.20 18.40
C SER A 178 18.68 35.83 18.38
N ALA A 179 18.54 36.91 17.61
CA ALA A 179 17.27 37.37 17.10
C ALA A 179 17.10 36.65 15.76
N THR A 180 16.36 35.55 15.74
CA THR A 180 15.58 35.21 14.54
C THR A 180 14.59 36.34 14.36
N ALA A 181 14.99 37.35 13.60
CA ALA A 181 14.22 38.55 13.35
C ALA A 181 13.77 38.49 11.89
N VAL A 182 12.57 37.95 11.67
CA VAL A 182 11.74 38.46 10.57
C VAL A 182 11.37 39.87 11.01
N VAL A 183 12.12 40.86 10.53
CA VAL A 183 11.73 42.27 10.64
C VAL A 183 12.12 42.93 9.33
N ASP A 184 11.10 43.50 8.70
CA ASP A 184 11.19 44.29 7.48
C ASP A 184 12.36 45.29 7.55
N ALA A 185 12.97 45.53 6.37
CA ALA A 185 14.24 46.20 6.13
C ALA A 185 14.36 47.68 6.56
N ARG A 186 13.67 48.14 7.61
CA ARG A 186 13.62 49.55 8.02
C ARG A 186 14.21 49.91 9.39
N ALA A 187 14.73 48.96 10.17
CA ALA A 187 15.16 49.23 11.55
C ALA A 187 16.67 49.52 11.77
N ILE A 188 17.51 49.60 10.73
CA ILE A 188 18.99 49.71 10.90
C ILE A 188 19.50 51.16 10.85
N ALA A 189 18.64 52.16 10.70
CA ALA A 189 19.06 53.57 10.68
C ALA A 189 18.80 54.25 12.03
N GLY A 190 19.74 54.21 12.98
CA GLY A 190 19.60 55.10 14.14
C GLY A 190 20.58 55.01 15.30
N GLN A 191 21.34 53.94 15.50
CA GLN A 191 22.17 53.86 16.71
C GLN A 191 23.53 54.56 16.52
N ARG A 192 23.56 55.87 16.76
CA ARG A 192 24.79 56.67 16.85
C ARG A 192 25.59 56.26 18.09
N LEU A 193 26.78 55.71 17.89
CA LEU A 193 27.76 55.43 18.94
C LEU A 193 28.48 56.73 19.31
N THR A 194 28.32 57.20 20.54
CA THR A 194 29.17 58.25 21.11
C THR A 194 30.26 57.56 21.92
N VAL A 195 31.51 57.69 21.48
CA VAL A 195 32.69 57.21 22.21
C VAL A 195 33.29 58.42 22.93
N ASN A 196 33.57 58.24 24.22
CA ASN A 196 34.16 59.24 25.12
C ASN A 196 35.67 59.35 24.90
#